data_AF-A0AA42S7Z9-F1
#
_entry.id   AF-A0AA42S7Z9-F1
#
_cell.length_a   1.000
_cell.length_b   1.000
_cell.length_c   1.000
_cell.angle_alpha   90.00
_cell.angle_beta   90.00
_cell.angle_gamma   90.00
#
_symmetry.space_group_name_H-M   'P 1'
#
loop_
_entity.id
_entity.type
_entity.pdbx_description
1 polymer ?
#
loop_
_entity_poly.entity_id
_entity_poly.type
_entity_poly.pdbx_seq_one_letter_code
_entity_poly.pdbx_strand_id
1 'polypeptide(L)'
;MELKLEESYALDDSCQLKYWARGHWSWGEFVTAVQDRIRADERDIPNWVVIQAPVQTLYQRAVPCRTSIVADTQLVHSDRPGRGATAVTVMDFWFPLHAYLPAKPQPLPLAEETS
;
A
#
# COMPACT_ATOMS: atom_id res chain seq x y z
N MET A 1 11.95 1.75 -16.95
CA MET A 1 10.73 2.30 -16.31
C MET A 1 11.12 2.80 -14.94
N GLU A 2 10.42 3.77 -14.38
CA GLU A 2 10.58 4.19 -12.99
C GLU A 2 9.59 3.39 -12.13
N LEU A 3 10.01 2.96 -10.94
CA LEU A 3 9.15 2.23 -10.02
C LEU A 3 8.18 3.22 -9.35
N LYS A 4 6.89 3.08 -9.64
CA LYS A 4 5.83 3.85 -9.02
C LYS A 4 4.92 2.92 -8.23
N LEU A 5 4.84 3.14 -6.92
CA LEU A 5 3.91 2.44 -6.04
C LEU A 5 2.49 3.00 -6.16
N GLU A 6 1.56 2.08 -6.19
CA GLU A 6 0.11 2.27 -6.13
C GLU A 6 -0.45 1.50 -4.92
N GLU A 7 -1.62 1.92 -4.48
CA GLU A 7 -2.32 1.35 -3.32
C GLU A 7 -3.65 0.75 -3.78
N SER A 8 -4.01 -0.39 -3.20
CA SER A 8 -5.36 -0.96 -3.30
C SER A 8 -5.96 -1.03 -1.92
N TYR A 9 -7.21 -0.62 -1.79
CA TYR A 9 -7.97 -0.69 -0.56
C TYR A 9 -8.71 -2.02 -0.51
N ALA A 10 -8.81 -2.61 0.68
CA ALA A 10 -9.74 -3.71 0.89
C ALA A 10 -11.16 -3.23 0.61
N LEU A 11 -11.96 -4.06 -0.05
CA LEU A 11 -13.34 -3.73 -0.41
C LEU A 11 -14.35 -4.04 0.72
N ASP A 12 -13.84 -4.49 1.88
CA ASP A 12 -14.57 -4.71 3.11
C ASP A 12 -14.29 -3.59 4.14
N ASP A 13 -14.82 -3.73 5.35
CA ASP A 13 -14.66 -2.78 6.45
C ASP A 13 -13.37 -3.00 7.27
N SER A 14 -12.40 -3.78 6.76
CA SER A 14 -11.18 -4.10 7.50
C SER A 14 -10.19 -2.93 7.63
N CYS A 15 -10.40 -1.84 6.90
CA CYS A 15 -9.48 -0.69 6.84
C CYS A 15 -8.04 -1.14 6.54
N GLN A 16 -7.87 -1.90 5.45
CA GLN A 16 -6.58 -2.42 5.01
C GLN A 16 -6.21 -1.89 3.63
N LEU A 17 -4.90 -1.80 3.38
CA LEU A 17 -4.33 -1.46 2.08
C LEU A 17 -3.28 -2.48 1.65
N LYS A 18 -3.06 -2.55 0.34
CA LYS A 18 -2.04 -3.39 -0.28
C LYS A 18 -1.24 -2.57 -1.29
N TYR A 19 0.09 -2.67 -1.23
CA TYR A 19 1.00 -1.99 -2.16
C TYR A 19 1.27 -2.83 -3.40
N TRP A 20 1.32 -2.18 -4.56
CA TRP A 20 1.70 -2.82 -5.82
C TRP A 20 2.36 -1.81 -6.76
N ALA A 21 3.03 -2.29 -7.80
CA ALA A 21 3.63 -1.48 -8.85
C ALA A 21 3.41 -2.13 -10.21
N ARG A 22 3.27 -1.30 -11.25
CA ARG A 22 3.25 -1.78 -12.63
C ARG A 22 4.64 -2.26 -13.06
N GLY A 23 4.71 -3.41 -13.72
CA GLY A 23 5.93 -4.07 -14.16
C GLY A 23 6.37 -5.18 -13.20
N HIS A 24 7.27 -6.04 -13.65
CA HIS A 24 7.93 -7.03 -12.80
C HIS A 24 9.25 -6.45 -12.30
N TRP A 25 9.29 -6.18 -11.00
CA TRP A 25 10.43 -5.62 -10.28
C TRP A 25 11.13 -6.68 -9.45
N SER A 26 12.42 -6.49 -9.20
CA SER A 26 13.12 -7.31 -8.22
C SER A 26 12.53 -7.09 -6.83
N TRP A 27 12.62 -8.11 -5.97
CA TRP A 27 12.16 -8.02 -4.58
C TRP A 27 12.79 -6.81 -3.86
N GLY A 28 14.11 -6.60 -4.03
CA GLY A 28 14.83 -5.54 -3.34
C GLY A 28 14.39 -4.13 -3.76
N GLU A 29 14.21 -3.88 -5.06
CA GLU A 29 13.73 -2.58 -5.56
C GLU A 29 12.32 -2.28 -5.04
N PHE A 30 11.43 -3.27 -5.11
CA PHE A 30 10.05 -3.12 -4.68
C PHE A 30 9.92 -2.90 -3.16
N VAL A 31 10.61 -3.72 -2.36
CA VAL A 31 10.57 -3.60 -0.89
C VAL A 31 11.19 -2.28 -0.42
N THR A 32 12.27 -1.83 -1.05
CA THR A 32 12.88 -0.53 -0.74
C THR A 32 11.88 0.61 -0.98
N ALA A 33 11.21 0.59 -2.14
CA ALA A 33 10.18 1.59 -2.44
C ALA A 33 9.02 1.57 -1.43
N VAL A 34 8.60 0.38 -0.97
CA VAL A 34 7.52 0.25 0.04
C VAL A 34 7.97 0.80 1.39
N GLN A 35 9.20 0.52 1.81
CA GLN A 35 9.77 1.09 3.04
C GLN A 35 9.85 2.62 2.97
N ASP A 36 10.27 3.16 1.82
CA ASP A 36 10.35 4.61 1.62
C ASP A 36 8.96 5.27 1.64
N ARG A 37 7.95 4.62 1.04
CA ARG A 37 6.55 5.08 1.12
C ARG A 37 6.03 5.06 2.57
N ILE A 38 6.21 3.96 3.29
CA ILE A 38 5.79 3.82 4.70
C ILE A 38 6.44 4.91 5.57
N ARG A 39 7.73 5.17 5.36
CA ARG A 39 8.46 6.24 6.07
C ARG A 39 7.91 7.63 5.72
N ALA A 40 7.66 7.89 4.44
CA ALA A 40 7.13 9.18 3.98
C ALA A 40 5.71 9.46 4.50
N ASP A 41 4.90 8.42 4.64
CA ASP A 41 3.54 8.50 5.19
C ASP A 41 3.51 8.50 6.74
N GLU A 42 4.66 8.49 7.40
CA GLU A 42 4.81 8.39 8.87
C GLU A 42 3.99 7.23 9.48
N ARG A 43 3.97 6.09 8.78
CA ARG A 43 3.25 4.89 9.24
C ARG A 43 4.07 4.13 10.28
N ASP A 44 3.41 3.68 11.35
CA ASP A 44 3.99 2.85 12.39
C ASP A 44 3.99 1.36 11.99
N ILE A 45 4.65 1.07 10.86
CA ILE A 45 4.82 -0.29 10.35
C ILE A 45 6.30 -0.64 10.48
N PRO A 46 6.66 -1.60 11.35
CA PRO A 46 8.05 -1.97 11.53
C PRO A 46 8.68 -2.49 10.24
N ASN A 47 9.92 -2.07 9.94
CA ASN A 47 10.65 -2.50 8.74
C ASN A 47 10.74 -4.02 8.58
N TRP A 48 10.83 -4.76 9.69
CA TRP A 48 10.91 -6.22 9.67
C TRP A 48 9.62 -6.87 9.14
N VAL A 49 8.45 -6.23 9.33
CA VAL A 49 7.18 -6.69 8.75
C VAL A 49 7.23 -6.56 7.23
N VAL A 50 7.76 -5.45 6.73
CA VAL A 50 7.84 -5.16 5.29
C VAL A 50 8.76 -6.14 4.56
N ILE A 51 9.93 -6.46 5.13
CA ILE A 51 10.89 -7.38 4.50
C ILE A 51 10.47 -8.86 4.58
N GLN A 52 9.58 -9.22 5.49
CA GLN A 52 9.05 -10.59 5.58
C GLN A 52 7.77 -10.78 4.78
N ALA A 53 7.11 -9.69 4.39
CA ALA A 53 5.90 -9.74 3.60
C ALA A 53 6.18 -10.40 2.23
N PRO A 54 5.38 -11.39 1.83
CA PRO A 54 5.58 -12.05 0.55
C PRO A 54 5.39 -11.08 -0.62
N VAL A 55 6.23 -11.20 -1.64
CA VAL A 55 6.12 -10.41 -2.88
C VAL A 55 5.84 -11.36 -4.03
N GLN A 56 4.89 -11.01 -4.89
CA GLN A 56 4.53 -11.78 -6.07
C GLN A 56 4.67 -10.95 -7.33
N THR A 57 5.16 -11.58 -8.40
CA THR A 57 5.16 -11.02 -9.76
C THR A 57 4.12 -11.76 -10.58
N LEU A 58 3.09 -11.04 -11.02
CA LEU A 58 1.90 -11.64 -11.64
C LEU A 58 1.28 -10.68 -12.65
N TYR A 59 0.14 -11.04 -13.22
CA TYR A 59 -0.61 -10.23 -14.15
C TYR A 59 -1.93 -9.78 -13.53
N GLN A 60 -2.20 -8.48 -13.58
CA GLN A 60 -3.37 -7.86 -12.99
C GLN A 60 -4.29 -7.26 -14.05
N ARG A 61 -5.59 -7.43 -13.90
CA ARG A 61 -6.61 -6.74 -14.71
C ARG A 61 -7.72 -6.16 -13.83
N ALA A 62 -8.29 -5.05 -14.26
CA ALA A 62 -9.52 -4.53 -13.67
C ALA A 62 -10.73 -5.23 -14.30
N VAL A 63 -11.67 -5.67 -13.47
CA VAL A 63 -12.95 -6.25 -13.89
C VAL A 63 -14.10 -5.60 -13.11
N PRO A 64 -15.33 -5.58 -13.63
CA PRO A 64 -16.48 -5.08 -12.87
C PRO A 64 -16.69 -5.85 -11.57
N CYS A 65 -16.89 -5.14 -10.46
CA CYS A 65 -17.22 -5.75 -9.17
C CYS A 65 -18.74 -5.68 -8.97
N ARG A 66 -19.45 -6.78 -9.28
CA ARG A 66 -20.93 -6.80 -9.27
C ARG A 66 -21.54 -7.10 -7.91
N THR A 67 -20.72 -7.37 -6.91
CA THR A 67 -21.13 -7.83 -5.57
C THR A 67 -20.83 -6.82 -4.48
N SER A 68 -20.23 -5.67 -4.81
CA SER A 68 -19.90 -4.62 -3.85
C SER A 68 -20.83 -3.42 -4.02
N ILE A 69 -21.23 -2.82 -2.90
CA ILE A 69 -21.92 -1.53 -2.87
C ILE A 69 -20.94 -0.35 -2.87
N VAL A 70 -19.64 -0.62 -2.72
CA VAL A 70 -18.58 0.39 -2.50
C VAL A 70 -17.70 0.56 -3.73
N ALA A 71 -17.57 -0.46 -4.58
CA ALA A 71 -16.66 -0.43 -5.72
C ALA A 71 -17.29 -0.92 -7.02
N ASP A 72 -17.12 -0.15 -8.09
CA ASP A 72 -17.54 -0.52 -9.45
C ASP A 72 -16.60 -1.53 -10.11
N THR A 73 -15.32 -1.56 -9.69
CA THR A 73 -14.28 -2.41 -10.27
C THR A 73 -13.41 -3.05 -9.20
N GLN A 74 -12.89 -4.23 -9.50
CA GLN A 74 -11.93 -4.96 -8.67
C GLN A 74 -10.73 -5.40 -9.51
N LEU A 75 -9.57 -5.50 -8.86
CA LEU A 75 -8.36 -6.02 -9.46
C LEU A 75 -8.29 -7.53 -9.26
N VAL A 76 -8.02 -8.26 -10.34
CA VAL A 76 -7.88 -9.73 -10.31
C VAL A 76 -6.51 -10.11 -10.82
N HIS A 77 -5.89 -11.08 -10.14
CA HIS A 77 -4.55 -11.58 -10.42
C HIS A 77 -4.56 -12.91 -11.19
N SER A 78 -3.51 -13.15 -11.97
CA SER A 78 -3.31 -14.33 -12.81
C SER A 78 -1.82 -14.58 -13.00
N ASP A 79 -1.41 -15.84 -13.02
CA ASP A 79 -0.03 -16.24 -13.30
C ASP A 79 0.35 -16.09 -14.78
N ARG A 80 -0.65 -15.97 -15.66
CA ARG A 80 -0.44 -15.88 -17.11
C ARG A 80 -0.87 -14.52 -17.66
N PRO A 81 -0.20 -14.05 -18.72
CA PRO A 81 -0.65 -12.88 -19.46
C PRO A 81 -2.00 -13.21 -20.12
N GLY A 82 -2.96 -12.30 -19.98
CA GLY A 82 -4.27 -12.38 -20.60
C GLY A 82 -4.66 -11.05 -21.24
N ARG A 83 -5.74 -11.04 -22.04
CA ARG A 83 -6.23 -9.80 -22.66
C ARG A 83 -6.52 -8.75 -21.58
N GLY A 84 -5.91 -7.58 -21.71
CA GLY A 84 -6.07 -6.46 -20.78
C GLY A 84 -5.36 -6.64 -19.43
N ALA A 85 -4.59 -7.72 -19.26
CA ALA A 85 -3.79 -7.91 -18.05
C ALA A 85 -2.43 -7.20 -18.18
N THR A 86 -2.01 -6.55 -17.11
CA THR A 86 -0.74 -5.82 -17.03
C THR A 86 0.17 -6.55 -16.04
N ALA A 87 1.45 -6.70 -16.39
CA ALA A 87 2.44 -7.21 -15.45
C ALA A 87 2.53 -6.30 -14.22
N VAL A 88 2.54 -6.87 -13.02
CA VAL A 88 2.68 -6.14 -11.76
C VAL A 88 3.53 -6.91 -10.76
N THR A 89 4.15 -6.19 -9.84
CA THR A 89 4.72 -6.71 -8.59
C THR A 89 3.81 -6.25 -7.46
N VAL A 90 3.37 -7.16 -6.61
CA VAL A 90 2.44 -6.90 -5.52
C VAL A 90 2.99 -7.43 -4.21
N MET A 91 2.76 -6.68 -3.13
CA MET A 91 2.95 -7.21 -1.79
C MET A 91 1.76 -8.10 -1.45
N ASP A 92 1.97 -9.40 -1.27
CA ASP A 92 0.91 -10.31 -0.83
C ASP A 92 0.71 -10.29 0.69
N PHE A 93 0.57 -9.07 1.20
CA PHE A 93 0.28 -8.76 2.59
C PHE A 93 -0.60 -7.52 2.65
N TRP A 94 -1.60 -7.54 3.51
CA TRP A 94 -2.50 -6.41 3.76
C TRP A 94 -2.01 -5.63 4.98
N PHE A 95 -1.67 -4.36 4.78
CA PHE A 95 -1.24 -3.47 5.85
C PHE A 95 -2.43 -2.74 6.46
N PRO A 96 -2.39 -2.43 7.77
CA PRO A 96 -3.39 -1.58 8.40
C PRO A 96 -3.34 -0.17 7.79
N LEU A 97 -4.51 0.34 7.36
CA LEU A 97 -4.64 1.68 6.76
C LEU A 97 -4.29 2.79 7.75
N HIS A 98 -4.64 2.62 9.02
CA HIS A 98 -4.56 3.66 10.06
C HIS A 98 -3.42 3.46 11.08
N ALA A 99 -2.41 2.66 10.76
CA ALA A 99 -1.23 2.52 11.62
C ALA A 99 -0.26 3.69 11.40
N TYR A 100 -0.55 4.84 12.02
CA TYR A 100 0.29 6.03 11.97
C TYR A 100 1.09 6.20 13.25
N LEU A 101 2.27 6.79 13.13
CA LEU A 101 3.04 7.22 14.30
C LEU A 101 2.22 8.23 15.12
N PRO A 102 2.35 8.22 16.45
CA PRO A 102 1.69 9.19 17.30
C PRO A 102 2.12 10.61 16.90
N ALA A 103 1.16 11.52 16.89
CA ALA A 103 1.43 12.94 16.64
C ALA A 103 2.48 13.45 17.64
N LYS A 104 3.48 14.16 17.14
CA LYS A 104 4.48 14.80 18.01
C LYS A 104 3.77 15.76 18.98
N PRO A 105 4.10 15.75 20.28
CA PRO A 105 3.56 16.72 21.23
C PRO A 105 3.82 18.14 20.71
N GLN A 106 2.76 18.93 20.56
CA GLN A 106 2.93 20.35 20.27
C GLN A 106 3.42 21.05 21.55
N PRO A 107 4.42 21.94 21.47
CA PRO A 107 4.78 22.79 22.59
C PRO A 107 3.54 23.57 23.03
N LEU A 108 3.18 23.49 24.31
CA LEU A 108 2.13 24.32 24.88
C LEU A 108 2.53 25.80 24.71
N PRO A 109 1.61 26.69 24.33
CA PRO A 109 1.89 28.12 24.35
C PRO A 109 2.30 28.51 25.77
N LEU A 110 3.48 29.13 25.92
CA LEU A 110 3.87 29.75 27.17
C LEU A 110 2.81 30.80 27.50
N ALA A 111 2.14 30.64 28.63
CA ALA A 111 1.20 31.64 29.11
C ALA A 111 1.97 32.96 29.27
N GLU A 112 1.59 33.98 28.51
CA GLU A 112 2.05 35.34 28.76
C GLU A 112 1.49 35.77 30.12
N GLU A 113 2.37 35.80 31.13
CA GLU A 113 2.09 36.45 32.40
C GLU A 113 1.83 37.93 32.10
N THR A 114 0.54 38.30 32.10
CA THR A 114 0.11 39.69 32.06
C THR A 114 0.39 40.29 33.44
N SER A 115 1.39 41.18 33.48
CA SER A 115 1.67 42.08 34.60
C SER A 115 0.68 43.24 34.65
#